data_AF-A0A6S7CAD9-F1
#
_entry.id   AF-A0A6S7CAD9-F1
#
_cell.length_a   1.000
_cell.length_b   1.000
_cell.length_c   1.000
_cell.angle_alpha   90.00
_cell.angle_beta   90.00
_cell.angle_gamma   90.00
#
_symmetry.space_group_name_H-M   'P 1'
#
loop_
_entity.id
_entity.type
_entity.pdbx_description
1 polymer ?
#
loop_
_entity_poly.entity_id
_entity_poly.type
_entity_poly.pdbx_seq_one_letter_code
_entity_poly.pdbx_strand_id
1 'polypeptide(L)'
;MIDTNNPIEAPLFKPAELHGRMSSEVVADLVPGARVVKAFNHLPAHFLSGDPEAEGGRRVLFFCGDDAYAKAAVGGLIDQPGFFGVDLGSLEVGGRLAQIPGGPLMIHNLVKFG
;
A
#
# COMPACT_ATOMS: atom_id res chain seq x y z
N MET A 1 -3.21 -1.25 -12.43
CA MET A 1 -3.81 -0.18 -11.61
C MET A 1 -3.16 -0.20 -10.25
N ILE A 2 -2.80 0.96 -9.70
CA ILE A 2 -2.29 1.06 -8.33
C ILE A 2 -3.44 1.52 -7.44
N ASP A 3 -3.81 0.70 -6.45
CA ASP A 3 -4.81 1.04 -5.45
C ASP A 3 -4.13 1.67 -4.22
N THR A 4 -4.46 2.93 -3.95
CA THR A 4 -3.96 3.70 -2.81
C THR A 4 -5.02 3.91 -1.72
N ASN A 5 -6.21 3.31 -1.87
CA ASN A 5 -7.36 3.59 -1.02
C ASN A 5 -7.23 2.98 0.38
N ASN A 6 -7.75 3.71 1.36
CA ASN A 6 -8.13 3.19 2.66
C ASN A 6 -9.67 3.27 2.76
N PRO A 7 -10.38 2.18 3.13
CA PRO A 7 -11.84 2.16 3.25
C PRO A 7 -12.30 2.91 4.50
N ILE A 8 -12.01 4.21 4.55
CA ILE A 8 -12.41 5.11 5.61
C ILE A 8 -13.08 6.33 4.99
N GLU A 9 -14.22 6.73 5.56
CA GLU A 9 -15.00 7.85 5.04
C GLU A 9 -14.75 9.12 5.87
N ALA A 10 -14.28 10.17 5.21
CA ALA A 10 -14.25 11.51 5.80
C ALA A 10 -15.68 12.08 5.94
N PRO A 11 -15.95 12.95 6.92
CA PRO A 11 -15.03 13.52 7.90
C PRO A 11 -14.87 12.68 9.18
N LEU A 12 -15.66 11.62 9.34
CA LEU A 12 -15.72 10.85 10.58
C LEU A 12 -14.60 9.80 10.71
N PHE A 13 -13.87 9.53 9.63
CA PHE A 13 -12.83 8.50 9.53
C PHE A 13 -13.30 7.13 10.03
N LYS A 14 -14.58 6.82 9.80
CA LYS A 14 -15.15 5.52 10.13
C LYS A 14 -14.78 4.51 9.03
N PRO A 15 -14.44 3.26 9.39
CA PRO A 15 -14.28 2.19 8.41
C PRO A 15 -15.57 2.03 7.60
N ALA A 16 -15.46 1.92 6.29
CA ALA A 16 -16.56 1.49 5.44
C ALA A 16 -16.90 0.02 5.73
N GLU A 17 -18.18 -0.32 5.71
CA GLU A 17 -18.63 -1.70 5.85
C GLU A 17 -18.36 -2.45 4.55
N LEU A 18 -17.45 -3.43 4.60
CA LEU A 18 -17.03 -4.22 3.44
C LEU A 18 -17.46 -5.70 3.53
N HIS A 19 -18.29 -6.07 4.49
CA HIS A 19 -18.80 -7.43 4.66
C HIS A 19 -17.68 -8.50 4.75
N GLY A 20 -16.60 -8.17 5.47
CA GLY A 20 -15.43 -9.02 5.65
C GLY A 20 -14.44 -9.04 4.47
N ARG A 21 -14.75 -8.31 3.39
CA ARG A 21 -13.85 -8.14 2.24
C ARG A 21 -12.79 -7.08 2.50
N MET A 22 -11.69 -7.20 1.78
CA MET A 22 -10.64 -6.20 1.70
C MET A 22 -11.02 -5.08 0.74
N SER A 23 -10.57 -3.85 1.01
CA SER A 23 -10.92 -2.71 0.13
C SER A 23 -10.44 -2.93 -1.29
N SER A 24 -9.26 -3.52 -1.46
CA SER A 24 -8.69 -3.78 -2.77
C SER A 24 -9.42 -4.89 -3.54
N GLU A 25 -10.13 -5.80 -2.86
CA GLU A 25 -11.00 -6.78 -3.54
C GLU A 25 -12.22 -6.07 -4.14
N VAL A 26 -12.82 -5.14 -3.39
CA VAL A 26 -13.92 -4.31 -3.91
C VAL A 26 -13.44 -3.44 -5.07
N VAL A 27 -12.25 -2.85 -4.96
CA VAL A 27 -11.65 -2.07 -6.05
C VAL A 27 -11.40 -2.94 -7.28
N ALA A 28 -10.91 -4.16 -7.12
CA ALA A 28 -10.66 -5.08 -8.23
C ALA A 28 -11.95 -5.41 -9.02
N ASP A 29 -13.08 -5.58 -8.33
CA ASP A 29 -14.38 -5.79 -8.99
C ASP A 29 -14.81 -4.58 -9.84
N LEU A 30 -14.43 -3.36 -9.43
CA LEU A 30 -14.78 -2.12 -10.14
C LEU A 30 -13.92 -1.87 -11.38
N VAL A 31 -12.81 -2.58 -11.54
CA VAL A 31 -11.87 -2.42 -12.67
C VAL A 31 -11.55 -3.75 -13.34
N PRO A 32 -12.54 -4.40 -13.98
CA PRO A 32 -12.36 -5.72 -14.58
C PRO A 32 -11.22 -5.73 -15.62
N GLY A 33 -10.38 -6.76 -15.55
CA GLY A 33 -9.22 -6.93 -16.42
C GLY A 33 -7.97 -6.15 -15.99
N ALA A 34 -8.07 -5.27 -14.99
CA ALA A 34 -6.90 -4.61 -14.44
C ALA A 34 -6.08 -5.56 -13.56
N ARG A 35 -4.75 -5.45 -13.67
CA ARG A 35 -3.81 -6.01 -12.70
C ARG A 35 -3.70 -5.02 -11.54
N VAL A 36 -4.34 -5.34 -10.42
CA VAL A 36 -4.38 -4.46 -9.23
C VAL A 36 -3.17 -4.73 -8.35
N VAL A 37 -2.49 -3.66 -7.95
CA VAL A 37 -1.44 -3.67 -6.93
C VAL A 37 -1.81 -2.63 -5.89
N LYS A 38 -1.90 -3.04 -4.63
CA LYS A 38 -2.09 -2.10 -3.52
C LYS A 38 -0.73 -1.55 -3.09
N ALA A 39 -0.60 -0.23 -3.00
CA ALA A 39 0.62 0.44 -2.54
C ALA A 39 0.29 1.86 -2.03
N PHE A 40 1.24 2.49 -1.32
CA PHE A 40 1.17 3.89 -0.86
C PHE A 40 0.03 4.24 0.10
N ASN A 41 -0.81 3.28 0.51
CA ASN A 41 -1.97 3.54 1.36
C ASN A 41 -1.61 3.62 2.86
N HIS A 42 -0.50 3.01 3.30
CA HIS A 42 -0.24 2.74 4.72
C HIS A 42 0.41 3.90 5.47
N LEU A 43 0.90 4.93 4.79
CA LEU A 43 1.50 6.11 5.40
C LEU A 43 0.75 7.40 5.05
N PRO A 44 0.72 8.39 5.96
CA PRO A 44 0.30 9.75 5.63
C PRO A 44 1.10 10.37 4.48
N ALA A 45 0.43 11.19 3.65
CA ALA A 45 1.02 11.77 2.44
C ALA A 45 2.31 12.57 2.66
N HIS A 46 2.49 13.19 3.84
CA HIS A 46 3.70 13.96 4.14
C HIS A 46 4.99 13.11 4.18
N PHE A 47 4.88 11.81 4.48
CA PHE A 47 6.01 10.88 4.38
C PHE A 47 6.38 10.53 2.94
N LEU A 48 5.46 10.72 1.98
CA LEU A 48 5.70 10.50 0.56
C LEU A 48 6.26 11.75 -0.13
N SER A 49 5.85 12.94 0.33
CA SER A 49 6.35 14.22 -0.22
C SER A 49 7.66 14.70 0.42
N GLY A 50 8.04 14.14 1.56
CA GLY A 50 9.28 14.47 2.26
C GLY A 50 10.49 13.71 1.73
N ASP A 51 11.64 13.91 2.38
CA ASP A 51 12.86 13.18 2.06
C ASP A 51 12.67 11.67 2.35
N PRO A 52 12.87 10.78 1.35
CA PRO A 52 12.81 9.33 1.53
C PRO A 52 13.90 8.78 2.46
N GLU A 53 14.93 9.56 2.79
CA GLU A 53 16.06 9.17 3.65
C GLU A 53 16.11 9.90 5.01
N ALA A 54 15.05 10.64 5.38
CA ALA A 54 15.03 11.54 6.54
C ALA A 54 15.46 10.91 7.89
N GLU A 55 15.32 9.59 8.04
CA GLU A 55 15.67 8.83 9.25
C GLU A 55 17.00 8.07 9.14
N GLY A 56 17.86 8.43 8.19
CA GLY A 56 19.18 7.82 7.98
C GLY A 56 19.15 6.47 7.25
N GLY A 57 18.00 6.11 6.69
CA GLY A 57 17.79 4.93 5.88
C GLY A 57 16.64 5.14 4.91
N ARG A 58 16.48 4.25 3.93
CA ARG A 58 15.43 4.36 2.90
C ARG A 58 14.08 4.00 3.50
N ARG A 59 13.13 4.94 3.48
CA ARG A 59 11.77 4.70 4.00
C ARG A 59 11.08 3.56 3.26
N VAL A 60 10.45 2.68 4.02
CA VAL A 60 9.83 1.45 3.52
C VAL A 60 8.41 1.71 3.04
N LEU A 61 8.11 1.32 1.80
CA LEU A 61 6.76 1.27 1.28
C LEU A 61 6.34 -0.17 1.00
N PHE A 62 5.22 -0.57 1.59
CA PHE A 62 4.64 -1.89 1.34
C PHE A 62 3.82 -1.89 0.04
N PHE A 63 3.91 -2.99 -0.70
CA PHE A 63 3.04 -3.23 -1.84
C PHE A 63 2.67 -4.72 -1.94
N CYS A 64 1.53 -5.03 -2.55
CA CYS A 64 1.06 -6.40 -2.77
C CYS A 64 0.12 -6.49 -3.97
N GLY A 65 -0.06 -7.69 -4.50
CA GLY A 65 -0.85 -7.94 -5.71
C GLY A 65 -0.55 -9.31 -6.31
N ASP A 66 -1.45 -9.79 -7.16
CA ASP A 66 -1.41 -11.18 -7.66
C ASP A 66 -0.64 -11.34 -8.97
N ASP A 67 -0.40 -10.26 -9.72
CA ASP A 67 0.38 -10.28 -10.96
C ASP A 67 1.83 -9.84 -10.71
N ALA A 68 2.77 -10.75 -10.96
CA ALA A 68 4.19 -10.52 -10.71
C ALA A 68 4.78 -9.36 -11.54
N TYR A 69 4.35 -9.19 -12.79
CA TYR A 69 4.84 -8.12 -13.65
C TYR A 69 4.35 -6.75 -13.18
N ALA A 70 3.08 -6.65 -12.79
CA ALA A 70 2.52 -5.42 -12.22
C ALA A 70 3.20 -5.05 -10.91
N LYS A 71 3.46 -6.04 -10.03
CA LYS A 71 4.22 -5.83 -8.80
C LYS A 71 5.64 -5.35 -9.06
N ALA A 72 6.35 -5.95 -10.02
CA ALA A 72 7.69 -5.52 -10.39
C ALA A 72 7.71 -4.07 -10.89
N ALA A 73 6.72 -3.68 -11.72
CA ALA A 73 6.60 -2.31 -12.19
C ALA A 73 6.36 -1.31 -11.03
N VAL A 74 5.47 -1.65 -10.09
CA VAL A 74 5.20 -0.80 -8.91
C VAL A 74 6.41 -0.73 -7.97
N GLY A 75 7.11 -1.84 -7.77
CA GLY A 75 8.36 -1.86 -7.01
C GLY A 75 9.42 -0.92 -7.62
N GLY A 76 9.54 -0.90 -8.95
CA GLY A 76 10.41 0.05 -9.65
C GLY A 76 9.99 1.51 -9.47
N LEU A 77 8.69 1.81 -9.48
CA LEU A 77 8.18 3.17 -9.21
C LEU A 77 8.43 3.62 -7.76
N ILE A 78 8.44 2.69 -6.81
CA ILE A 78 8.80 2.96 -5.41
C ILE A 78 10.31 3.24 -5.29
N ASP A 79 11.13 2.46 -5.98
CA ASP A 79 12.59 2.54 -5.93
C ASP A 79 13.13 3.83 -6.56
N GLN A 80 12.57 4.26 -7.69
CA GLN A 80 12.99 5.46 -8.44
C GLN A 80 13.19 6.74 -7.63
N PRO A 81 12.24 7.15 -6.76
CA PRO A 81 12.40 8.33 -5.90
C PRO A 81 13.26 8.06 -4.65
N GLY A 82 13.74 6.84 -4.40
CA GLY A 82 14.62 6.50 -3.27
C GLY A 82 13.98 5.69 -2.14
N PHE A 83 12.66 5.42 -2.17
CA PHE A 83 12.00 4.57 -1.17
C PHE A 83 12.41 3.10 -1.32
N PHE A 84 12.33 2.32 -0.25
CA PHE A 84 12.55 0.88 -0.27
C PHE A 84 11.23 0.11 -0.34
N GLY A 85 10.98 -0.58 -1.45
CA GLY A 85 9.77 -1.39 -1.62
C GLY A 85 9.86 -2.73 -0.91
N VAL A 86 8.82 -3.11 -0.17
CA VAL A 86 8.64 -4.46 0.40
C VAL A 86 7.39 -5.10 -0.19
N ASP A 87 7.59 -6.18 -0.96
CA ASP A 87 6.50 -6.99 -1.51
C ASP A 87 5.93 -7.89 -0.41
N LEU A 88 4.66 -7.68 -0.05
CA LEU A 88 3.93 -8.46 0.96
C LEU A 88 3.19 -9.67 0.36
N GLY A 89 3.42 -10.00 -0.91
CA GLY A 89 2.83 -11.17 -1.57
C GLY A 89 1.53 -10.85 -2.30
N SER A 90 0.54 -11.73 -2.15
CA SER A 90 -0.77 -11.62 -2.82
C SER A 90 -1.59 -10.46 -2.27
N LEU A 91 -2.62 -10.04 -3.01
CA LEU A 91 -3.53 -9.00 -2.55
C LEU A 91 -4.30 -9.44 -1.29
N GLU A 92 -4.67 -10.72 -1.21
CA GLU A 92 -5.38 -11.33 -0.09
C GLU A 92 -4.57 -11.27 1.23
N VAL A 93 -3.29 -11.65 1.18
CA VAL A 93 -2.43 -11.71 2.37
C VAL A 93 -1.82 -10.35 2.66
N GLY A 94 -1.12 -9.77 1.68
CA GLY A 94 -0.41 -8.50 1.84
C GLY A 94 -1.34 -7.33 2.09
N GLY A 95 -2.53 -7.33 1.49
CA GLY A 95 -3.54 -6.30 1.73
C GLY A 95 -3.94 -6.25 3.19
N ARG A 96 -4.16 -7.41 3.84
CA ARG A 96 -4.56 -7.49 5.25
C ARG A 96 -3.49 -6.97 6.20
N LEU A 97 -2.22 -7.10 5.81
CA LEU A 97 -1.10 -6.61 6.59
C LEU A 97 -1.01 -5.07 6.59
N ALA A 98 -1.25 -4.43 5.45
CA ALA A 98 -1.02 -2.99 5.24
C ALA A 98 -2.30 -2.12 5.17
N GLN A 99 -3.51 -2.70 5.22
CA GLN A 99 -4.76 -1.94 5.16
C GLN A 99 -4.98 -1.05 6.39
N ILE A 100 -5.47 0.17 6.17
CA ILE A 100 -6.07 1.01 7.21
C ILE A 100 -7.60 0.92 7.09
N PRO A 101 -8.34 0.61 8.15
CA PRO A 101 -7.88 0.26 9.50
C PRO A 101 -7.64 -1.25 9.67
N GLY A 102 -6.85 -1.61 10.69
CA GLY A 102 -6.75 -2.97 11.24
C GLY A 102 -5.52 -3.77 10.83
N GLY A 103 -4.78 -3.35 9.79
CA GLY A 103 -3.56 -4.02 9.38
C GLY A 103 -2.40 -3.80 10.37
N PRO A 104 -1.65 -4.84 10.77
CA PRO A 104 -0.54 -4.71 11.72
C PRO A 104 0.63 -3.85 11.22
N LEU A 105 0.72 -3.55 9.93
CA LEU A 105 1.77 -2.70 9.34
C LEU A 105 1.28 -1.28 9.01
N MET A 106 0.04 -0.95 9.36
CA MET A 106 -0.52 0.37 9.08
C MET A 106 0.20 1.47 9.87
N ILE A 107 0.48 2.62 9.26
CA ILE A 107 1.02 3.84 9.88
C ILE A 107 2.44 3.68 10.49
N HIS A 108 3.02 2.48 10.43
CA HIS A 108 4.40 2.25 10.84
C HIS A 108 5.38 2.82 9.81
N ASN A 109 6.04 3.93 10.17
CA ASN A 109 7.18 4.47 9.42
C ASN A 109 8.43 3.63 9.71
N LEU A 110 8.71 2.66 8.83
CA LEU A 110 9.92 1.85 8.90
C LEU A 110 10.96 2.36 7.90
N VAL A 111 12.23 2.18 8.23
CA VAL A 111 13.36 2.51 7.34
C VAL A 111 14.30 1.32 7.20
N LYS A 112 14.86 1.14 5.99
CA LYS A 112 15.88 0.14 5.68
C LYS A 112 17.27 0.79 5.78
N PHE A 113 18.09 0.28 6.69
CA PHE A 113 19.51 0.59 6.78
C PHE A 113 20.33 -0.43 5.97
N GLY A 114 21.34 0.04 5.22
CA GLY A 114 22.29 -0.79 4.47
C GLY A 114 21.63 -1.76 3.49
#